data_AF-A0A962Z126-F1
#
_entry.id   AF-A0A962Z126-F1
#
_cell.length_a   1.000
_cell.length_b   1.000
_cell.length_c   1.000
_cell.angle_alpha   90.00
_cell.angle_beta   90.00
_cell.angle_gamma   90.00
#
_symmetry.space_group_name_H-M   'P 1'
#
loop_
_entity.id
_entity.type
_entity.pdbx_description
1 polymer ?
#
loop_
_entity_poly.entity_id
_entity_poly.type
_entity_poly.pdbx_seq_one_letter_code
_entity_poly.pdbx_strand_id
1 'polypeptide(L)'
;FAQADNLAKGWEYLDLPGIPLLRELLEILRSEPNITTGALLERWRDRSEEKHLKKLINSGSELPGEGQEVEFRDTLAYLSSQAGQLEWEALVTKAAGQGLDEQEKRRLSELAKEKAELSTAITNMEKF
;
A
#
# COMPACT_ATOMS: atom_id res chain seq x y z
N PHE A 1 3.21 10.36 11.17
CA PHE A 1 2.86 9.20 10.33
C PHE A 1 3.49 9.24 8.94
N ALA A 2 3.41 10.34 8.18
CA ALA A 2 3.91 10.39 6.79
C ALA A 2 5.45 10.40 6.64
N GLN A 3 6.21 10.69 7.69
CA GLN A 3 7.68 10.64 7.71
C GLN A 3 8.26 9.23 7.90
N ALA A 4 7.43 8.19 8.02
CA ALA A 4 7.96 6.85 8.23
C ALA A 4 8.58 6.30 6.94
N ASP A 5 9.91 6.23 6.91
CA ASP A 5 10.69 5.42 5.93
C ASP A 5 10.36 3.91 5.99
N ASN A 6 9.45 3.51 6.87
CA ASN A 6 9.05 2.13 7.15
C ASN A 6 7.60 1.84 6.70
N LEU A 7 7.13 2.43 5.59
CA LEU A 7 5.89 2.00 4.95
C LEU A 7 6.20 0.97 3.88
N ALA A 8 5.36 -0.06 3.78
CA ALA A 8 5.43 -1.06 2.72
C ALA A 8 5.45 -0.40 1.33
N LYS A 9 6.06 -1.07 0.36
CA LYS A 9 6.33 -0.57 -1.00
C LYS A 9 5.78 -1.55 -2.03
N GLY A 10 5.61 -1.08 -3.26
CA GLY A 10 5.14 -1.90 -4.38
C GLY A 10 3.64 -1.74 -4.62
N TRP A 11 2.87 -1.46 -3.57
CA TRP A 11 1.44 -1.10 -3.69
C TRP A 11 1.21 0.12 -4.59
N GLU A 12 2.20 1.01 -4.73
CA GLU A 12 2.11 2.21 -5.57
C GLU A 12 1.93 1.90 -7.06
N TYR A 13 2.22 0.67 -7.49
CA TYR A 13 2.11 0.21 -8.88
C TYR A 13 0.84 -0.61 -9.15
N LEU A 14 -0.01 -0.81 -8.15
CA LEU A 14 -1.29 -1.48 -8.33
C LEU A 14 -2.22 -0.68 -9.23
N ASP A 15 -2.80 -1.36 -10.22
CA ASP A 15 -3.87 -0.80 -11.06
C ASP A 15 -5.23 -1.00 -10.37
N LEU A 16 -5.40 -0.35 -9.21
CA LEU A 16 -6.65 -0.36 -8.45
C LEU A 16 -7.21 1.07 -8.31
N PRO A 17 -8.54 1.25 -8.37
CA PRO A 17 -9.17 2.52 -8.08
C PRO A 17 -8.74 3.06 -6.71
N GLY A 18 -8.32 4.32 -6.66
CA GLY A 18 -7.88 4.98 -5.43
C GLY A 18 -6.38 4.92 -5.14
N ILE A 19 -5.61 4.02 -5.78
CA ILE A 19 -4.14 3.99 -5.62
C ILE A 19 -3.48 5.32 -6.05
N PRO A 20 -3.85 5.95 -7.19
CA PRO A 20 -3.30 7.26 -7.55
C PRO A 20 -3.58 8.34 -6.50
N LEU A 21 -4.79 8.35 -5.93
CA LEU A 21 -5.19 9.30 -4.90
C LEU A 21 -4.40 9.08 -3.60
N LEU A 22 -4.22 7.83 -3.18
CA LEU A 22 -3.44 7.49 -1.98
C LEU A 22 -1.96 7.89 -2.13
N ARG A 23 -1.37 7.70 -3.32
CA ARG A 23 0.00 8.14 -3.62
C ARG A 23 0.12 9.66 -3.50
N GLU A 24 -0.79 10.40 -4.13
CA GLU A 24 -0.80 11.86 -4.09
C GLU A 24 -0.97 12.39 -2.66
N LEU A 25 -1.87 11.79 -1.86
CA LEU A 25 -2.04 12.09 -0.43
C LEU A 25 -0.74 11.91 0.36
N LEU A 26 -0.07 10.76 0.22
CA LEU A 26 1.15 10.47 0.96
C LEU A 26 2.34 11.32 0.50
N GLU A 27 2.40 11.68 -0.77
CA GLU A 27 3.41 12.61 -1.29
C GLU A 27 3.24 14.00 -0.68
N ILE A 28 2.02 14.54 -0.67
CA ILE A 28 1.74 15.83 -0.04
C ILE A 28 2.09 15.80 1.45
N LEU A 29 1.63 14.78 2.19
CA LEU A 29 1.91 14.65 3.62
C LEU A 29 3.41 14.50 3.94
N ARG A 30 4.20 13.92 3.04
CA ARG A 30 5.67 13.86 3.17
C ARG A 30 6.31 15.23 2.94
N SER A 31 5.86 15.95 1.91
CA SER A 31 6.39 17.26 1.55
C SER A 31 5.98 18.38 2.52
N GLU A 32 4.79 18.27 3.11
CA GLU A 32 4.18 19.25 4.01
C GLU A 32 3.74 18.56 5.32
N PRO A 33 4.66 18.13 6.19
CA PRO A 33 4.35 17.28 7.36
C PRO A 33 3.45 17.94 8.41
N ASN A 34 3.30 19.26 8.35
CA ASN A 34 2.47 20.06 9.26
C ASN A 34 1.14 20.50 8.62
N ILE A 35 0.81 20.02 7.42
CA ILE A 35 -0.45 20.36 6.76
C ILE A 35 -1.64 19.85 7.60
N THR A 36 -2.66 20.68 7.76
CA THR A 36 -3.88 20.28 8.46
C THR A 36 -4.80 19.49 7.52
N THR A 37 -5.70 18.67 8.07
CA THR A 37 -6.70 17.93 7.27
C THR A 37 -7.52 18.87 6.37
N GLY A 38 -7.90 20.05 6.87
CA GLY A 38 -8.63 21.05 6.09
C GLY A 38 -7.81 21.61 4.93
N ALA A 39 -6.55 22.00 5.19
CA ALA A 39 -5.65 22.49 4.15
C ALA A 39 -5.32 21.40 3.11
N LEU A 40 -5.22 20.14 3.54
CA LEU A 40 -5.04 18.99 2.65
C LEU A 40 -6.25 18.83 1.72
N LEU A 41 -7.48 18.93 2.24
CA LEU A 41 -8.69 18.82 1.42
C LEU A 41 -8.82 19.91 0.37
N GLU A 42 -8.35 21.13 0.64
CA GLU A 42 -8.39 22.21 -0.37
C GLU A 42 -7.59 21.87 -1.63
N ARG A 43 -6.61 20.95 -1.55
CA ARG A 43 -5.88 20.44 -2.73
C ARG A 43 -6.76 19.65 -3.71
N TRP A 44 -7.89 19.12 -3.22
CA TRP A 44 -8.87 18.37 -4.03
C TRP A 44 -10.17 19.13 -4.27
N ARG A 45 -10.24 20.42 -3.96
CA ARG A 45 -11.43 21.21 -4.26
C ARG A 45 -11.75 21.19 -5.74
N ASP A 46 -13.04 21.03 -6.06
CA ASP A 46 -13.58 20.97 -7.43
C ASP A 46 -13.07 19.77 -8.26
N ARG A 47 -12.38 18.80 -7.62
CA ARG A 47 -12.00 17.52 -8.23
C ARG A 47 -13.04 16.45 -7.94
N SER A 48 -13.08 15.43 -8.80
CA SER A 48 -14.01 14.29 -8.66
C SER A 48 -13.82 13.51 -7.35
N GLU A 49 -12.61 13.59 -6.78
CA GLU A 49 -12.14 12.91 -5.59
C GLU A 49 -12.62 13.60 -4.30
N GLU A 50 -12.97 14.89 -4.34
CA GLU A 50 -13.36 15.69 -3.18
C GLU A 50 -14.47 15.01 -2.35
N LYS A 51 -15.51 14.52 -3.04
CA LYS A 51 -16.66 13.86 -2.40
C LYS A 51 -16.25 12.58 -1.67
N HIS A 52 -15.26 11.86 -2.17
CA HIS A 52 -14.79 10.62 -1.56
C HIS A 52 -13.94 10.92 -0.33
N LEU A 53 -13.06 11.93 -0.39
CA LEU A 53 -12.27 12.38 0.76
C LEU A 53 -13.15 12.92 1.88
N LYS A 54 -14.16 13.73 1.56
CA LYS A 54 -15.15 14.20 2.54
C LYS A 54 -15.89 13.04 3.21
N LYS A 55 -16.26 12.00 2.45
CA LYS A 55 -16.90 10.80 3.00
C LYS A 55 -15.97 10.07 3.98
N LEU A 56 -14.69 9.90 3.63
CA LEU A 56 -13.69 9.23 4.48
C LEU A 56 -13.43 9.96 5.80
N ILE A 57 -13.43 11.30 5.77
CA ILE A 57 -13.28 12.10 6.99
C ILE A 57 -14.50 11.93 7.88
N ASN A 58 -15.70 11.97 7.29
CA ASN A 58 -16.96 11.88 8.04
C ASN A 58 -17.22 10.48 8.59
N SER A 59 -16.68 9.42 7.98
CA SER A 59 -16.80 8.07 8.53
C SER A 59 -16.03 7.90 9.84
N GLY A 60 -15.00 8.72 10.08
CA GLY A 60 -14.13 8.59 11.25
C GLY A 60 -13.40 7.25 11.31
N SER A 61 -12.57 7.08 12.32
CA SER A 61 -12.06 5.77 12.74
C SER A 61 -12.54 5.52 14.16
N GLU A 62 -13.09 4.32 14.41
CA GLU A 62 -13.50 3.89 15.75
C GLU A 62 -12.30 3.44 16.60
N LEU A 63 -11.11 3.33 15.99
CA LEU A 63 -9.88 2.88 16.65
C LEU A 63 -9.22 4.02 17.45
N PRO A 64 -8.60 3.71 18.61
CA PRO A 64 -7.73 4.64 19.31
C PRO A 64 -6.50 4.98 18.46
N GLY A 65 -5.83 6.10 18.75
CA GLY A 65 -4.74 6.63 17.90
C GLY A 65 -3.61 5.65 17.59
N GLU A 66 -3.23 4.78 18.54
CA GLU A 66 -2.24 3.73 18.30
C GLU A 66 -2.76 2.62 17.36
N GLY A 67 -4.05 2.26 17.47
CA GLY A 67 -4.69 1.30 16.57
C GLY A 67 -4.83 1.83 15.14
N GLN A 68 -4.99 3.15 14.97
CA GLN A 68 -5.03 3.77 13.64
C GLN A 68 -3.69 3.66 12.89
N GLU A 69 -2.56 3.78 13.59
CA GLU A 69 -1.24 3.61 12.96
C GLU A 69 -1.02 2.17 12.51
N VAL A 70 -1.33 1.21 13.38
CA VAL A 70 -1.20 -0.22 13.08
C VAL A 70 -2.07 -0.59 11.88
N GLU A 71 -3.36 -0.24 11.92
CA GLU A 71 -4.30 -0.52 10.84
C GLU A 71 -3.84 0.07 9.50
N PHE A 72 -3.33 1.30 9.52
CA PHE A 72 -2.83 1.95 8.32
C PHE A 72 -1.61 1.22 7.74
N ARG A 73 -0.67 0.80 8.59
CA ARG A 73 0.53 0.06 8.17
C ARG A 73 0.18 -1.31 7.63
N ASP A 74 -0.70 -2.03 8.31
CA ASP A 74 -1.15 -3.36 7.92
C ASP A 74 -1.92 -3.31 6.61
N THR A 75 -2.75 -2.29 6.40
CA THR A 75 -3.44 -2.06 5.12
C THR A 75 -2.46 -1.85 3.97
N LEU A 76 -1.40 -1.05 4.16
CA LEU A 76 -0.38 -0.86 3.12
C LEU A 76 0.44 -2.13 2.87
N ALA A 77 0.73 -2.91 3.92
CA ALA A 77 1.39 -4.21 3.80
C ALA A 77 0.51 -5.20 3.01
N TYR A 78 -0.79 -5.22 3.28
CA TYR A 78 -1.76 -6.01 2.54
C TYR A 78 -1.78 -5.65 1.05
N LEU A 79 -1.90 -4.36 0.71
CA LEU A 79 -1.81 -3.92 -0.69
C LEU A 79 -0.47 -4.32 -1.34
N SER A 80 0.64 -4.20 -0.61
CA SER A 80 1.96 -4.59 -1.12
C SER A 80 2.03 -6.11 -1.40
N SER A 81 1.41 -6.93 -0.55
CA SER A 81 1.31 -8.38 -0.78
C SER A 81 0.48 -8.71 -2.02
N GLN A 82 -0.59 -7.96 -2.28
CA GLN A 82 -1.38 -8.12 -3.51
C GLN A 82 -0.56 -7.77 -4.75
N ALA A 83 0.23 -6.70 -4.68
CA ALA A 83 1.13 -6.30 -5.77
C ALA A 83 2.17 -7.38 -6.07
N GLY A 84 2.82 -7.93 -5.03
CA GLY A 84 3.77 -9.02 -5.17
C GLY A 84 3.15 -10.30 -5.74
N GLN A 85 1.91 -10.62 -5.37
CA GLN A 85 1.20 -11.78 -5.91
C GLN A 85 0.89 -11.62 -7.41
N LEU A 86 0.47 -10.43 -7.86
CA LEU A 86 0.25 -10.16 -9.29
C LEU A 86 1.56 -10.25 -10.08
N GLU A 87 2.65 -9.70 -9.55
CA GLU A 87 3.97 -9.78 -10.17
C GLU A 87 4.48 -11.23 -10.26
N TRP A 88 4.27 -12.02 -9.20
CA TRP A 88 4.58 -13.44 -9.18
C TRP A 88 3.84 -14.20 -10.30
N GLU A 89 2.54 -14.01 -10.42
CA GLU A 89 1.72 -14.66 -11.43
C GLU A 89 2.17 -14.30 -12.85
N ALA A 90 2.49 -13.03 -13.09
CA ALA A 90 3.03 -12.56 -14.37
C ALA A 90 4.37 -13.22 -14.70
N LEU A 91 5.30 -13.28 -13.75
CA LEU A 91 6.62 -13.89 -13.93
C LEU A 91 6.53 -15.41 -14.13
N VAL A 92 5.69 -16.11 -13.37
CA VAL A 92 5.47 -17.55 -13.56
C VAL A 92 4.88 -17.84 -14.94
N THR A 93 3.90 -17.04 -15.37
CA THR A 93 3.30 -17.16 -16.71
C THR A 93 4.34 -16.92 -17.81
N LYS A 94 5.18 -15.89 -17.65
CA LYS A 94 6.28 -15.59 -18.59
C LYS A 94 7.31 -16.72 -18.63
N ALA A 95 7.69 -17.27 -17.48
CA ALA A 95 8.65 -18.36 -17.37
C ALA A 95 8.21 -19.59 -18.19
N ALA A 96 6.91 -19.90 -18.18
CA ALA A 96 6.35 -21.05 -18.90
C ALA A 96 6.35 -20.86 -20.43
N GLY A 97 6.27 -19.62 -20.93
CA GLY A 97 6.14 -19.34 -22.37
C GLY A 97 7.41 -18.83 -23.04
N GLN A 98 8.11 -17.90 -22.40
CA GLN A 98 9.20 -17.11 -23.01
C GLN A 98 10.54 -17.28 -22.27
N GLY A 99 10.51 -17.88 -21.08
CA GLY A 99 11.64 -17.87 -20.15
C GLY A 99 11.78 -16.53 -19.41
N LEU A 100 12.67 -16.49 -18.43
CA LEU A 100 12.98 -15.32 -17.62
C LEU A 100 14.43 -14.88 -17.82
N ASP A 101 14.66 -13.57 -17.81
CA ASP A 101 16.01 -13.03 -17.71
C ASP A 101 16.56 -13.12 -16.27
N GLU A 102 17.81 -12.69 -16.07
CA GLU A 102 18.46 -12.76 -14.76
C GLU A 102 17.87 -11.81 -13.71
N GLN A 103 17.29 -10.68 -14.12
CA GLN A 103 16.63 -9.76 -13.18
C GLN A 103 15.30 -10.36 -12.74
N GLU A 104 14.55 -10.94 -13.66
CA GLU A 104 13.27 -11.59 -13.42
C GLU A 104 13.40 -12.84 -12.54
N LYS A 105 14.43 -13.66 -12.76
CA LYS A 105 14.71 -14.81 -11.88
C LYS A 105 15.03 -14.36 -10.45
N ARG A 106 15.84 -13.30 -10.30
CA ARG A 106 16.15 -12.72 -8.97
C ARG A 106 14.88 -12.23 -8.31
N ARG A 107 14.06 -11.46 -9.04
CA ARG A 107 12.80 -10.93 -8.52
C ARG A 107 11.82 -12.03 -8.11
N LEU A 108 11.69 -13.08 -8.91
CA LEU A 108 10.88 -14.24 -8.55
C LEU A 108 11.41 -14.93 -7.28
N SER A 109 12.73 -15.04 -7.11
CA SER A 109 13.31 -15.58 -5.88
C SER A 109 13.09 -14.67 -4.66
N GLU A 110 13.05 -13.35 -4.82
CA GLU A 110 12.73 -12.39 -3.75
C GLU A 110 11.28 -12.53 -3.33
N LEU A 111 10.34 -12.53 -4.29
CA LEU A 111 8.92 -12.73 -4.05
C LEU A 111 8.62 -14.06 -3.32
N ALA A 112 9.37 -15.12 -3.62
CA ALA A 112 9.24 -16.40 -2.91
C ALA A 112 9.58 -16.28 -1.42
N LYS A 113 10.62 -15.50 -1.08
CA LYS A 113 11.04 -15.25 0.30
C LYS A 113 10.02 -14.38 1.03
N GLU A 114 9.61 -13.28 0.41
CA GLU A 114 8.58 -12.37 0.92
C GLU A 114 7.29 -13.13 1.27
N LYS A 115 6.85 -14.06 0.40
CA LYS A 115 5.67 -14.90 0.63
C LYS A 115 5.84 -15.90 1.79
N ALA A 116 7.03 -16.47 1.96
CA ALA A 116 7.33 -17.37 3.07
C ALA A 116 7.35 -16.63 4.42
N GLU A 117 7.86 -15.40 4.43
CA GLU A 117 7.88 -14.52 5.61
C GLU A 117 6.47 -14.08 6.00
N LEU A 118 5.65 -13.65 5.03
CA LEU A 118 4.24 -13.29 5.25
C LEU A 118 3.43 -14.48 5.79
N SER A 119 3.60 -15.68 5.22
CA SER A 119 2.93 -16.88 5.71
C SER A 119 3.32 -17.21 7.17
N THR A 120 4.57 -16.95 7.54
CA THR A 120 5.05 -17.15 8.92
C THR A 120 4.49 -16.09 9.87
N ALA A 121 4.40 -14.83 9.43
CA ALA A 121 3.85 -13.73 10.19
C ALA A 121 2.35 -13.92 10.49
N ILE A 122 1.55 -14.27 9.48
CA ILE A 122 0.11 -14.53 9.64
C ILE A 122 -0.14 -15.66 10.64
N THR A 123 0.62 -16.76 10.53
CA THR A 123 0.52 -17.90 11.46
C THR A 123 0.83 -17.50 12.92
N ASN A 124 1.66 -16.48 13.12
CA ASN A 124 2.00 -15.98 14.45
C ASN A 124 0.99 -14.94 14.97
N MET A 125 0.33 -14.18 14.09
CA MET A 125 -0.72 -13.22 14.45
C MET A 125 -2.02 -13.91 14.87
N GLU A 126 -2.40 -15.03 14.24
CA GLU A 126 -3.58 -15.83 14.62
C GLU A 126 -3.45 -16.55 15.98
N LYS A 127 -2.27 -16.48 16.62
CA LYS A 127 -1.99 -17.12 17.92
C LYS A 127 -2.13 -16.19 19.13
N PHE A 128 -2.60 -14.97 18.93
CA PHE A 128 -2.90 -13.99 19.99
C PHE A 128 -4.36 -13.57 19.96
#